data_AF-A0A8J8DZQ5-F1
#
_entry.id   AF-A0A8J8DZQ5-F1
#
_cell.length_a   1.000
_cell.length_b   1.000
_cell.length_c   1.000
_cell.angle_alpha   90.00
_cell.angle_beta   90.00
_cell.angle_gamma   90.00
#
_symmetry.space_group_name_H-M   'P 1'
#
loop_
_entity.id
_entity.type
_entity.pdbx_description
1 polymer ?
#
loop_
_entity_poly.entity_id
_entity_poly.type
_entity_poly.pdbx_seq_one_letter_code
_entity_poly.pdbx_strand_id
1 'polypeptide(L)'
;MDFDLFMERYGHKILFGIFGAVLLVIIGTLLASFYLLFRFLGYFAAGLVIVFLITYAFTVKRRVMDAQAQAHAKYFYDDRRKR
;
A
#
# COMPACT_ATOMS: atom_id res chain seq x y z
N MET A 1 -4.43 36.89 10.33
CA MET A 1 -4.84 35.73 11.15
C MET A 1 -3.71 34.74 11.04
N ASP A 2 -2.95 34.56 12.12
CA ASP A 2 -1.72 33.77 12.09
C ASP A 2 -2.05 32.30 11.83
N PHE A 3 -1.42 31.74 10.80
CA PHE A 3 -1.65 30.36 10.37
C PHE A 3 -1.31 29.36 11.49
N ASP A 4 -0.35 29.71 12.35
CA ASP A 4 -0.02 28.96 13.56
C ASP A 4 -1.19 28.85 14.53
N LEU A 5 -1.85 29.98 14.84
CA LEU A 5 -3.01 30.00 15.75
C LEU A 5 -4.22 29.23 15.17
N PHE A 6 -4.35 29.21 13.83
CA PHE A 6 -5.33 28.41 13.12
C PHE A 6 -5.02 26.91 13.20
N MET A 7 -3.76 26.52 12.98
CA MET A 7 -3.32 25.13 13.04
C MET A 7 -3.39 24.55 14.46
N GLU A 8 -3.12 25.35 15.48
CA GLU A 8 -3.26 24.96 16.88
C GLU A 8 -4.71 24.56 17.21
N ARG A 9 -5.69 25.32 16.70
CA ARG A 9 -7.11 25.08 17.01
C ARG A 9 -7.82 24.09 16.08
N TYR A 10 -7.43 24.05 14.80
CA TYR A 10 -8.14 23.28 13.76
C TYR A 10 -7.27 22.28 12.99
N GLY A 11 -5.93 22.37 13.09
CA GLY A 11 -5.00 21.58 12.29
C GLY A 11 -5.20 20.08 12.44
N HIS A 12 -5.44 19.58 13.66
CA HIS A 12 -5.70 18.16 13.91
C HIS A 12 -7.00 17.66 13.24
N LYS A 13 -8.04 18.49 13.14
CA LYS A 13 -9.31 18.13 12.48
C LYS A 13 -9.14 18.05 10.97
N ILE A 14 -8.37 18.98 10.40
CA ILE A 14 -8.06 19.00 8.98
C ILE A 14 -7.18 17.81 8.62
N LEU A 15 -6.13 17.54 9.42
CA LEU A 15 -5.26 16.40 9.21
C LEU A 15 -6.03 15.08 9.31
N PHE A 16 -6.93 14.96 10.29
CA PHE A 16 -7.82 13.81 10.41
C PHE A 16 -8.74 13.67 9.19
N GLY A 17 -9.32 14.76 8.70
CA GLY A 17 -10.17 14.75 7.51
C GLY A 17 -9.42 14.31 6.26
N ILE A 18 -8.21 14.85 6.04
CA ILE A 18 -7.36 14.47 4.89
C ILE A 18 -6.94 13.02 5.00
N PHE A 19 -6.45 12.58 6.17
CA PHE A 19 -6.05 11.21 6.39
C PHE A 19 -7.22 10.23 6.22
N GLY A 20 -8.39 10.58 6.76
CA GLY A 20 -9.63 9.82 6.58
C GLY A 20 -10.04 9.74 5.11
N ALA A 21 -9.96 10.84 4.36
CA ALA A 21 -10.27 10.86 2.94
C ALA A 21 -9.31 9.95 2.15
N VAL A 22 -8.00 10.00 2.44
CA VAL A 22 -7.00 9.13 1.81
C VAL A 22 -7.32 7.66 2.09
N LEU A 23 -7.63 7.31 3.34
CA LEU A 23 -8.03 5.94 3.70
C LEU A 23 -9.30 5.50 2.97
N LEU A 24 -10.31 6.37 2.89
CA LEU A 24 -11.55 6.07 2.17
C LEU A 24 -11.29 5.85 0.68
N VAL A 25 -10.40 6.62 0.05
CA VAL A 25 -10.02 6.42 -1.36
C VAL A 25 -9.32 5.08 -1.54
N ILE A 26 -8.38 4.72 -0.66
CA ILE A 26 -7.66 3.44 -0.72
C ILE A 26 -8.64 2.28 -0.60
N ILE A 27 -9.48 2.29 0.44
CA ILE A 27 -10.45 1.21 0.70
C ILE A 27 -11.50 1.16 -0.41
N GLY A 28 -12.04 2.32 -0.82
CA GLY A 28 -13.05 2.43 -1.87
C GLY A 28 -12.54 1.91 -3.21
N THR A 29 -11.30 2.24 -3.59
CA THR A 29 -10.69 1.74 -4.83
C THR A 29 -10.54 0.22 -4.79
N LEU A 30 -10.12 -0.33 -3.65
CA LEU A 30 -9.98 -1.78 -3.46
C LEU A 30 -11.34 -2.47 -3.63
N LEU A 31 -12.36 -2.02 -2.90
CA LEU A 31 -13.71 -2.59 -2.94
C LEU A 31 -14.35 -2.46 -4.33
N ALA A 32 -14.20 -1.32 -4.99
CA ALA A 32 -14.68 -1.11 -6.36
C ALA A 32 -14.01 -2.09 -7.32
N SER A 33 -12.70 -2.33 -7.19
CA SER A 33 -11.97 -3.28 -8.01
C SER A 33 -12.50 -4.71 -7.83
N PHE A 34 -12.73 -5.14 -6.59
CA PHE A 34 -13.37 -6.44 -6.33
C PHE A 34 -14.77 -6.52 -6.94
N TYR A 35 -15.61 -5.50 -6.72
CA TYR A 35 -16.96 -5.47 -7.27
C TYR A 35 -16.97 -5.60 -8.80
N LEU A 36 -16.13 -4.84 -9.50
CA LEU A 36 -16.01 -4.90 -10.96
C LEU A 36 -15.53 -6.29 -11.42
N LEU A 37 -14.54 -6.87 -10.72
CA LEU A 37 -14.05 -8.21 -11.00
C LEU A 37 -15.19 -9.24 -10.96
N PHE A 38 -15.96 -9.26 -9.88
CA PHE A 38 -17.09 -10.18 -9.71
C PHE A 38 -18.23 -9.89 -10.69
N ARG A 39 -18.48 -8.61 -11.00
CA ARG A 39 -19.54 -8.19 -11.93
C ARG A 39 -19.27 -8.62 -13.37
N PHE A 40 -18.02 -8.54 -13.83
CA PHE A 40 -17.68 -8.83 -15.23
C PHE A 40 -17.22 -10.26 -15.48
N LEU A 41 -16.50 -10.90 -14.54
CA LEU A 41 -15.98 -12.26 -14.72
C LEU A 41 -16.92 -13.34 -14.15
N GLY A 42 -17.87 -12.96 -13.29
CA GLY A 42 -18.67 -13.90 -12.51
C GLY A 42 -17.88 -14.55 -11.37
N TYR A 43 -18.60 -15.17 -10.43
CA TYR A 43 -18.03 -15.62 -9.15
C TYR A 43 -16.87 -16.62 -9.29
N PHE A 44 -16.99 -17.59 -10.20
CA PHE A 44 -15.98 -18.64 -10.36
C PHE A 44 -14.66 -18.10 -10.93
N ALA A 45 -14.71 -17.35 -12.03
CA ALA A 45 -13.51 -16.79 -12.65
C ALA A 45 -12.88 -15.68 -11.78
N ALA A 46 -13.70 -14.82 -11.16
CA ALA A 46 -13.21 -13.83 -10.20
C ALA A 46 -12.49 -14.49 -9.00
N GLY A 47 -13.06 -15.58 -8.46
CA GLY A 47 -12.43 -16.37 -7.40
C GLY A 47 -11.06 -16.93 -7.82
N LEU A 48 -10.95 -17.49 -9.02
CA LEU A 48 -9.67 -17.99 -9.55
C LEU A 48 -8.62 -16.88 -9.70
N VAL A 49 -9.02 -15.71 -10.19
CA VAL A 49 -8.11 -14.55 -10.30
C VAL A 49 -7.59 -14.13 -8.92
N ILE A 50 -8.45 -14.10 -7.90
CA ILE A 50 -8.04 -13.76 -6.53
C ILE A 50 -7.04 -14.77 -5.99
N VAL A 51 -7.31 -16.08 -6.13
CA VAL A 51 -6.39 -17.15 -5.70
C VAL A 51 -5.05 -17.04 -6.41
N PHE A 52 -5.06 -16.76 -7.71
CA PHE A 52 -3.84 -16.53 -8.49
C PHE A 52 -3.06 -15.32 -7.98
N LEU A 53 -3.72 -14.17 -7.77
CA LEU A 53 -3.09 -12.95 -7.26
C LEU A 53 -2.46 -13.16 -5.89
N ILE A 54 -3.15 -13.85 -4.97
CA ILE A 54 -2.62 -14.20 -3.65
C ILE A 54 -1.37 -15.06 -3.81
N THR A 55 -1.46 -16.14 -4.59
CA THR A 55 -0.33 -17.06 -4.81
C THR A 55 0.87 -16.32 -5.41
N TYR A 56 0.64 -15.47 -6.41
CA TYR A 56 1.67 -14.64 -7.04
C TYR A 56 2.31 -13.65 -6.04
N ALA A 57 1.50 -13.01 -5.19
CA ALA A 57 2.00 -12.07 -4.19
C ALA A 57 2.95 -12.76 -3.18
N PHE A 58 2.57 -13.95 -2.70
CA PHE A 58 3.38 -14.68 -1.72
C PHE A 58 4.61 -15.37 -2.32
N THR A 59 4.53 -15.81 -3.57
CA THR A 59 5.62 -16.58 -4.20
C THR A 59 6.61 -15.72 -4.96
N VAL A 60 6.13 -14.72 -5.71
CA VAL A 60 6.97 -13.88 -6.57
C VAL A 60 7.28 -12.56 -5.89
N LYS A 61 6.26 -11.80 -5.48
CA LYS A 61 6.48 -10.46 -4.91
C LYS A 61 7.29 -10.52 -3.62
N ARG A 62 7.03 -11.50 -2.75
CA ARG A 62 7.86 -11.73 -1.56
C ARG A 62 9.35 -11.87 -1.89
N ARG A 63 9.70 -12.70 -2.88
CA ARG A 63 11.10 -12.90 -3.28
C ARG A 63 11.72 -11.63 -3.85
N VAL A 64 10.96 -10.87 -4.62
CA VAL A 64 11.43 -9.57 -5.14
C VAL A 64 11.68 -8.59 -4.01
N MET A 65 10.78 -8.52 -3.03
CA MET A 65 10.94 -7.66 -1.85
C MET A 65 12.15 -8.08 -1.00
N ASP A 66 12.35 -9.38 -0.79
CA ASP A 66 13.51 -9.91 -0.06
C ASP A 66 14.82 -9.58 -0.80
N ALA A 67 14.86 -9.74 -2.13
CA ALA A 67 16.02 -9.38 -2.93
C ALA A 67 16.31 -7.88 -2.90
N GLN A 68 15.28 -7.03 -2.99
CA GLN A 68 15.42 -5.59 -2.83
C GLN A 68 15.94 -5.23 -1.43
N ALA A 69 15.37 -5.83 -0.38
CA ALA A 69 15.82 -5.61 0.98
C ALA A 69 17.30 -5.97 1.15
N GLN A 70 17.74 -7.11 0.60
CA GLN A 70 19.15 -7.53 0.64
C GLN A 70 20.07 -6.60 -0.15
N ALA A 71 19.65 -6.15 -1.34
CA ALA A 71 20.42 -5.21 -2.14
C ALA A 71 20.61 -3.89 -1.41
N HIS A 72 19.53 -3.34 -0.84
CA HIS A 72 19.60 -2.11 -0.04
C HIS A 72 20.44 -2.32 1.21
N ALA A 73 20.27 -3.44 1.93
CA ALA A 73 21.06 -3.74 3.11
C ALA A 73 22.56 -3.84 2.79
N LYS A 74 22.93 -4.38 1.63
CA LYS A 74 24.33 -4.41 1.18
C LYS A 74 24.91 -3.01 0.92
N TYR A 75 24.12 -2.03 0.51
CA TYR A 75 24.65 -0.67 0.33
C TYR A 75 24.81 0.10 1.66
N PHE A 76 23.94 -0.17 2.64
CA PHE A 76 23.91 0.58 3.89
C PHE A 76 24.65 -0.09 5.06
N TYR A 77 24.75 -1.42 5.07
CA TYR A 77 25.26 -2.20 6.19
C TYR A 77 26.40 -3.16 5.82
N ASP A 78 26.81 -3.24 4.55
CA ASP A 78 28.03 -3.97 4.16
C ASP A 78 29.23 -3.12 4.56
N ASP A 79 29.72 -3.35 5.78
CA ASP A 79 30.96 -2.81 6.30
C ASP A 79 32.12 -3.49 5.57
N ARG A 80 32.28 -3.17 4.28
CA ARG A 80 33.43 -3.62 3.49
C ARG A 80 34.66 -3.04 4.15
N ARG A 81 35.31 -3.86 4.99
CA ARG A 81 36.61 -3.61 5.61
C ARG A 81 37.51 -2.94 4.58
N LYS A 82 37.79 -1.65 4.82
CA LYS A 82 38.85 -0.89 4.16
C LYS A 82 40.12 -1.74 4.26
N ARG A 83 40.52 -2.36 3.14
CA ARG A 83 41.88 -2.83 2.95
C ARG A 83 42.76 -1.63 2.63
#